data_AF-A0A2B7Z9X0-F1
#
_entry.id   AF-A0A2B7Z9X0-F1
#
_cell.length_a   1.000
_cell.length_b   1.000
_cell.length_c   1.000
_cell.angle_alpha   90.00
_cell.angle_beta   90.00
_cell.angle_gamma   90.00
#
_symmetry.space_group_name_H-M   'P 1'
#
loop_
_entity.id
_entity.type
_entity.pdbx_description
1 polymer ?
#
loop_
_entity_poly.entity_id
_entity_poly.type
_entity_poly.pdbx_seq_one_letter_code
_entity_poly.pdbx_strand_id
1 'polypeptide(L)'
;MRCTLPNRRQLISLMLATVFLFLLAFYYRSQGPFSFRAAKSSKPPSSMQVPKLTSPPPHPPPPPAASDSGSKHPPDEPSTPHNLTRTLVIASLLEENTTWASTLSAIDPTLTTAIYIVDNPNPNPNPNKTTITSPYLTVPANKGHEAMVYLTYIIDTYPTLPDIAIFMHSHATTWHNNDFLSSSSALTVQRLRSAKVLRDGYMNLRCHHSPGCPDHIHPVTPTNPGSTTGQGDSDETESQDDALNIPESAVMGHAWTQLFPTTPIPRVLSQPCCAQFAVTRARIRSVPRERYVAFREWLLKTALDDRLSGRVWEYLWQYVFGGVEEYCPDEYSCYCEGYGVCFGGDREEYFRFFNLRGKSREIQAEIEKLKENGGGNEDGGRVGELERELEGLVKDMEEIKAKSGGG
;
A
#
# COMPACT_ATOMS: atom_id res chain seq x y z
N MET A 1 22.11 -48.13 -31.49
CA MET A 1 21.50 -46.80 -31.69
C MET A 1 21.63 -46.43 -33.16
N ARG A 2 20.52 -46.33 -33.90
CA ARG A 2 20.53 -45.87 -35.30
C ARG A 2 20.41 -44.34 -35.29
N CYS A 3 21.44 -43.62 -35.71
CA CYS A 3 21.36 -42.19 -35.93
C CYS A 3 20.46 -41.92 -37.14
N THR A 4 19.30 -41.33 -36.92
CA THR A 4 18.44 -40.82 -37.99
C THR A 4 18.95 -39.45 -38.39
N LEU A 5 19.37 -39.31 -39.66
CA LEU A 5 19.76 -38.03 -40.24
C LEU A 5 18.54 -37.08 -40.23
N PRO A 6 18.74 -35.81 -39.83
CA PRO A 6 17.65 -34.83 -39.76
C PRO A 6 17.03 -34.62 -41.13
N ASN A 7 15.71 -34.52 -41.16
CA ASN A 7 15.01 -34.28 -42.43
C ASN A 7 15.18 -32.82 -42.88
N ARG A 8 14.82 -32.53 -44.14
CA ARG A 8 15.03 -31.21 -44.76
C ARG A 8 14.38 -30.06 -43.97
N ARG A 9 13.28 -30.29 -43.26
CA ARG A 9 12.62 -29.26 -42.43
C ARG A 9 13.42 -28.98 -41.15
N GLN A 10 13.94 -30.02 -40.49
CA GLN A 10 14.79 -29.88 -39.31
C GLN A 10 16.10 -29.16 -39.64
N LEU A 11 16.70 -29.46 -40.81
CA LEU A 11 17.87 -28.74 -41.32
C LEU A 11 17.58 -27.25 -41.54
N ILE A 12 16.42 -26.90 -42.12
CA ILE A 12 16.02 -25.51 -42.31
C ILE A 12 15.81 -24.81 -40.95
N SER A 13 15.16 -25.45 -39.99
CA SER A 13 14.97 -24.88 -38.64
C SER A 13 16.29 -24.65 -37.90
N LEU A 14 17.24 -25.59 -37.99
CA LEU A 14 18.58 -25.44 -37.43
C LEU A 14 19.36 -24.29 -38.09
N MET A 15 19.24 -24.13 -39.41
CA MET A 15 19.85 -23.01 -40.14
C MET A 15 19.25 -21.66 -39.73
N LEU A 16 17.93 -21.57 -39.53
CA LEU A 16 17.28 -20.33 -39.08
C LEU A 16 17.66 -19.98 -37.64
N ALA A 17 17.71 -20.97 -36.74
CA ALA A 17 18.12 -20.76 -35.35
C ALA A 17 19.58 -20.29 -35.25
N THR A 18 20.48 -20.87 -36.05
CA THR A 18 21.89 -20.44 -36.10
C THR A 18 22.04 -19.03 -36.66
N VAL A 19 21.33 -18.68 -37.75
CA VAL A 19 21.34 -17.31 -38.29
C VAL A 19 20.82 -16.29 -37.27
N PHE A 20 19.74 -16.63 -36.54
CA PHE A 20 19.21 -15.76 -35.50
C PHE A 20 20.23 -15.52 -34.36
N LEU A 21 20.90 -16.57 -33.89
CA LEU A 21 21.94 -16.47 -32.87
C LEU A 21 23.14 -15.63 -33.35
N PHE A 22 23.53 -15.76 -34.62
CA PHE A 22 24.59 -14.92 -35.20
C PHE A 22 24.20 -13.44 -35.29
N LEU A 23 22.94 -13.14 -35.66
CA LEU A 23 22.44 -11.77 -35.68
C LEU A 23 22.36 -11.16 -34.27
N LEU A 24 21.95 -11.95 -33.27
CA LEU A 24 21.93 -11.52 -31.87
C LEU A 24 23.34 -11.23 -31.36
N ALA A 25 24.30 -12.12 -31.63
CA ALA A 25 25.69 -11.93 -31.24
C ALA A 25 26.31 -10.71 -31.94
N PHE A 26 25.99 -10.48 -33.22
CA PHE A 26 26.43 -9.28 -33.94
C PHE A 26 25.83 -8.00 -33.36
N TYR A 27 24.55 -8.01 -33.01
CA TYR A 27 23.86 -6.89 -32.36
C TYR A 27 24.49 -6.53 -31.01
N TYR A 28 24.75 -7.51 -30.15
CA TYR A 28 25.38 -7.24 -28.85
C TYR A 28 26.85 -6.84 -28.98
N ARG A 29 27.55 -7.33 -30.01
CA ARG A 29 28.95 -6.96 -30.27
C ARG A 29 29.09 -5.59 -30.95
N SER A 30 28.09 -5.12 -31.69
CA SER A 30 28.07 -3.79 -32.31
C SER A 30 27.70 -2.67 -31.34
N GLN A 31 27.08 -2.98 -30.20
CA GLN A 31 26.77 -2.01 -29.15
C GLN A 31 28.03 -1.48 -28.40
N GLY A 32 29.19 -2.14 -28.51
CA GLY A 32 30.44 -1.73 -27.85
C GLY A 32 30.34 -1.66 -26.31
N PRO A 33 31.46 -1.56 -25.58
CA PRO A 33 31.40 -1.27 -24.15
C PRO A 33 30.94 0.18 -23.95
N PHE A 34 29.87 0.37 -23.17
CA PHE A 34 29.38 1.69 -22.77
C PHE A 34 30.51 2.50 -22.12
N SER A 35 31.05 3.46 -22.87
CA SER A 35 32.02 4.42 -22.37
C SER A 35 31.26 5.57 -21.70
N PHE A 36 31.18 5.55 -20.37
CA PHE A 36 30.69 6.70 -19.61
C PHE A 36 31.67 7.86 -19.79
N ARG A 37 31.36 8.77 -20.71
CA ARG A 37 31.99 10.09 -20.73
C ARG A 37 31.33 10.91 -19.62
N ALA A 38 31.94 10.90 -18.44
CA ALA A 38 31.55 11.78 -17.35
C ALA A 38 31.57 13.24 -17.85
N ALA A 39 30.39 13.83 -18.01
CA ALA A 39 30.29 15.26 -18.19
C ALA A 39 30.82 15.92 -16.91
N LYS A 40 31.87 16.72 -17.03
CA LYS A 40 32.35 17.58 -15.94
C LYS A 40 31.20 18.50 -15.52
N SER A 41 30.54 18.16 -14.42
CA SER A 41 29.54 19.02 -13.79
C SER A 41 30.26 20.24 -13.21
N SER A 42 29.98 21.40 -13.78
CA SER A 42 30.23 22.69 -13.13
C SER A 42 29.45 22.75 -11.83
N LYS A 43 30.14 23.10 -10.73
CA LYS A 43 29.55 23.25 -9.39
C LYS A 43 28.24 24.07 -9.45
N PRO A 44 27.16 23.64 -8.77
CA PRO A 44 25.96 24.45 -8.65
C PRO A 44 26.23 25.67 -7.74
N PRO A 45 25.54 26.80 -7.95
CA PRO A 45 25.66 27.98 -7.09
C PRO A 45 25.15 27.68 -5.67
N SER A 46 25.86 28.18 -4.66
CA SER A 46 25.72 27.91 -3.22
C SER A 46 24.42 28.39 -2.54
N SER A 47 23.25 28.33 -3.18
CA SER A 47 21.99 28.82 -2.61
C SER A 47 20.85 27.78 -2.59
N MET A 48 21.17 26.51 -2.33
CA MET A 48 20.21 25.50 -1.89
C MET A 48 20.89 24.59 -0.87
N GLN A 49 21.20 25.13 0.31
CA GLN A 49 21.42 24.28 1.48
C GLN A 49 20.06 23.86 2.01
N VAL A 50 19.79 22.55 1.91
CA VAL A 50 18.75 21.88 2.69
C VAL A 50 18.93 22.32 4.15
N PRO A 51 17.88 22.77 4.85
CA PRO A 51 17.99 23.10 6.26
C PRO A 51 18.60 21.91 7.01
N LYS A 52 19.68 22.12 7.75
CA LYS A 52 20.18 21.12 8.70
C LYS A 52 19.07 20.90 9.73
N LEU A 53 18.27 19.85 9.55
CA LEU A 53 17.37 19.33 10.57
C LEU A 53 18.25 18.91 11.74
N THR A 54 18.36 19.78 12.74
CA THR A 54 19.28 19.64 13.89
C THR A 54 18.62 18.99 15.09
N SER A 55 17.35 18.60 14.97
CA SER A 55 16.58 17.98 16.05
C SER A 55 15.51 17.03 15.48
N PRO A 56 15.33 15.84 16.06
CA PRO A 56 14.16 15.02 15.80
C PRO A 56 12.90 15.85 16.12
N PRO A 57 11.86 15.85 15.27
CA PRO A 57 10.58 16.39 15.69
C PRO A 57 10.10 15.59 16.92
N PRO A 58 9.42 16.23 17.88
CA PRO A 58 8.82 15.50 18.99
C PRO A 58 7.93 14.41 18.42
N HIS A 59 8.14 13.17 18.85
CA HIS A 59 7.27 12.07 18.45
C HIS A 59 5.84 12.47 18.80
N PRO A 60 4.88 12.33 17.86
CA PRO A 60 3.48 12.39 18.24
C PRO A 60 3.27 11.46 19.44
N PRO A 61 2.56 11.87 20.51
CA PRO A 61 2.28 10.95 21.60
C PRO A 61 1.63 9.71 20.98
N PRO A 62 2.10 8.49 21.35
CA PRO A 62 1.54 7.27 20.82
C PRO A 62 0.02 7.31 21.04
N PRO A 63 -0.77 6.74 20.12
CA PRO A 63 -2.20 6.59 20.36
C PRO A 63 -2.39 5.92 21.73
N PRO A 64 -3.38 6.34 22.54
CA PRO A 64 -3.63 5.71 23.82
C PRO A 64 -3.70 4.20 23.62
N ALA A 65 -3.03 3.44 24.50
CA ALA A 65 -3.03 1.99 24.44
C ALA A 65 -4.48 1.51 24.25
N ALA A 66 -4.70 0.63 23.26
CA ALA A 66 -6.00 -0.01 23.07
C ALA A 66 -6.42 -0.54 24.44
N SER A 67 -7.56 -0.05 24.95
CA SER A 67 -8.04 -0.48 26.25
C SER A 67 -8.24 -1.98 26.19
N ASP A 68 -7.47 -2.73 26.98
CA ASP A 68 -7.63 -4.17 27.21
C ASP A 68 -8.88 -4.44 28.06
N SER A 69 -10.00 -3.81 27.68
CA SER A 69 -11.23 -3.83 28.42
C SER A 69 -12.21 -4.69 27.65
N GLY A 70 -12.59 -5.83 28.24
CA GLY A 70 -13.83 -6.53 27.95
C GLY A 70 -15.09 -5.71 28.26
N SER A 71 -15.05 -4.41 28.01
CA SER A 71 -16.17 -3.50 28.09
C SER A 71 -17.10 -3.78 26.91
N LYS A 72 -18.35 -4.14 27.24
CA LYS A 72 -19.44 -4.34 26.29
C LYS A 72 -19.90 -3.05 25.58
N HIS A 73 -19.23 -1.93 25.82
CA HIS A 73 -19.55 -0.64 25.21
C HIS A 73 -18.28 0.09 24.73
N PRO A 74 -18.33 0.76 23.57
CA PRO A 74 -17.32 1.74 23.20
C PRO A 74 -17.20 2.78 24.33
N PRO A 75 -16.00 3.25 24.70
CA PRO A 75 -15.89 4.42 25.56
C PRO A 75 -16.70 5.56 24.94
N ASP A 76 -17.49 6.27 25.76
CA ASP A 76 -18.40 7.35 25.35
C ASP A 76 -17.79 8.14 24.18
N GLU A 77 -18.39 8.01 22.98
CA GLU A 77 -17.88 8.67 21.79
C GLU A 77 -17.79 10.17 22.08
N PRO A 78 -16.60 10.79 21.98
CA PRO A 78 -16.52 12.24 21.97
C PRO A 78 -17.46 12.72 20.87
N SER A 79 -18.40 13.62 21.21
CA SER A 79 -19.35 14.15 20.25
C SER A 79 -18.59 14.65 19.02
N THR A 80 -18.78 14.00 17.87
CA THR A 80 -18.10 14.39 16.64
C THR A 80 -18.54 15.82 16.30
N PRO A 81 -17.61 16.77 16.03
CA PRO A 81 -17.99 18.13 15.70
C PRO A 81 -18.96 18.16 14.51
N HIS A 82 -20.07 18.89 14.64
CA HIS A 82 -21.13 18.95 13.62
C HIS A 82 -20.67 19.47 12.24
N ASN A 83 -19.48 20.08 12.15
CA ASN A 83 -18.91 20.68 10.93
C ASN A 83 -17.60 20.01 10.50
N LEU A 84 -17.42 18.72 10.76
CA LEU A 84 -16.21 18.00 10.38
C LEU A 84 -16.05 17.97 8.85
N THR A 85 -14.89 18.37 8.35
CA THR A 85 -14.52 18.30 6.93
C THR A 85 -13.62 17.10 6.67
N ARG A 86 -13.90 16.36 5.60
CA ARG A 86 -13.11 15.21 5.16
C ARG A 86 -12.71 15.39 3.70
N THR A 87 -11.50 14.92 3.36
CA THR A 87 -11.08 14.81 1.96
C THR A 87 -10.59 13.39 1.68
N LEU A 88 -11.16 12.77 0.65
CA LEU A 88 -10.71 11.52 0.07
C LEU A 88 -9.70 11.81 -1.04
N VAL A 89 -8.44 11.45 -0.79
CA VAL A 89 -7.30 11.62 -1.69
C VAL A 89 -7.04 10.30 -2.41
N ILE A 90 -7.13 10.32 -3.74
CA ILE A 90 -7.02 9.11 -4.56
C ILE A 90 -5.85 9.24 -5.51
N ALA A 91 -4.94 8.27 -5.45
CA ALA A 91 -3.96 8.02 -6.48
C ALA A 91 -4.59 7.10 -7.55
N SER A 92 -4.53 7.52 -8.81
CA SER A 92 -5.18 6.82 -9.93
C SER A 92 -4.36 6.91 -11.21
N LEU A 93 -4.44 5.88 -12.03
CA LEU A 93 -4.09 5.92 -13.45
C LEU A 93 -5.28 6.43 -14.27
N LEU A 94 -5.02 6.88 -15.49
CA LEU A 94 -6.03 7.42 -16.40
C LEU A 94 -7.10 6.39 -16.77
N GLU A 95 -6.73 5.11 -16.86
CA GLU A 95 -7.63 4.01 -17.21
C GLU A 95 -8.51 3.53 -16.05
N GLU A 96 -8.19 3.93 -14.82
CA GLU A 96 -8.89 3.47 -13.63
C GLU A 96 -10.19 4.23 -13.39
N ASN A 97 -11.20 3.52 -12.92
CA ASN A 97 -12.52 4.08 -12.68
C ASN A 97 -12.69 4.58 -11.25
N THR A 98 -12.64 5.90 -11.07
CA THR A 98 -12.83 6.60 -9.79
C THR A 98 -14.24 7.17 -9.58
N THR A 99 -15.22 6.79 -10.41
CA THR A 99 -16.61 7.31 -10.31
C THR A 99 -17.27 7.02 -8.97
N TRP A 100 -16.89 5.93 -8.29
CA TRP A 100 -17.38 5.60 -6.95
C TRP A 100 -17.05 6.70 -5.93
N ALA A 101 -15.88 7.34 -6.04
CA ALA A 101 -15.44 8.39 -5.14
C ALA A 101 -16.20 9.68 -5.38
N SER A 102 -16.36 10.06 -6.65
CA SER A 102 -17.17 11.22 -7.04
C SER A 102 -18.63 11.07 -6.60
N THR A 103 -19.19 9.86 -6.77
CA THR A 103 -20.54 9.53 -6.30
C THR A 103 -20.66 9.68 -4.78
N LEU A 104 -19.66 9.20 -4.03
CA LEU A 104 -19.62 9.32 -2.58
C LEU A 104 -19.58 10.80 -2.12
N SER A 105 -18.74 11.64 -2.74
CA SER A 105 -18.71 13.08 -2.40
C SER A 105 -19.98 13.84 -2.80
N ALA A 106 -20.74 13.35 -3.77
CA ALA A 106 -22.00 13.97 -4.17
C ALA A 106 -23.12 13.71 -3.15
N ILE A 107 -23.06 12.59 -2.41
CA ILE A 107 -24.07 12.22 -1.39
C ILE A 107 -23.71 12.67 0.02
N ASP A 108 -22.42 12.89 0.30
CA ASP A 108 -21.91 13.26 1.61
C ASP A 108 -21.34 14.69 1.59
N PRO A 109 -22.07 15.69 2.11
CA PRO A 109 -21.64 17.09 2.05
C PRO A 109 -20.41 17.38 2.93
N THR A 110 -20.03 16.46 3.81
CA THR A 110 -18.81 16.59 4.63
C THR A 110 -17.57 16.03 3.94
N LEU A 111 -17.74 15.36 2.78
CA LEU A 111 -16.68 14.68 2.06
C LEU A 111 -16.38 15.34 0.71
N THR A 112 -15.14 15.76 0.55
CA THR A 112 -14.58 16.22 -0.73
C THR A 112 -13.65 15.17 -1.33
N THR A 113 -13.38 15.26 -2.63
CA THR A 113 -12.42 14.38 -3.31
C THR A 113 -11.25 15.17 -3.89
N ALA A 114 -10.06 14.59 -3.82
CA ALA A 114 -8.85 15.06 -4.47
C ALA A 114 -8.26 13.90 -5.28
N ILE A 115 -8.66 13.80 -6.55
CA ILE A 115 -8.29 12.69 -7.43
C ILE A 115 -7.09 13.11 -8.29
N TYR A 116 -5.99 12.38 -8.16
CA TYR A 116 -4.75 12.59 -8.92
C TYR A 116 -4.61 11.53 -10.01
N ILE A 117 -4.41 11.96 -11.25
CA ILE A 117 -4.08 11.08 -12.38
C ILE A 117 -2.59 11.22 -12.68
N VAL A 118 -1.83 10.17 -12.38
CA VAL A 118 -0.35 10.23 -12.34
C VAL A 118 0.32 10.00 -13.70
N ASP A 119 -0.36 9.34 -14.62
CA ASP A 119 0.12 8.98 -15.95
C ASP A 119 -0.56 9.79 -17.08
N ASN A 120 -1.26 10.87 -16.74
CA ASN A 120 -1.92 11.72 -17.73
C ASN A 120 -0.87 12.34 -18.68
N PRO A 121 -0.89 12.00 -19.99
CA PRO A 121 0.10 12.50 -20.95
C PRO A 121 -0.08 13.99 -21.26
N ASN A 122 -1.18 14.62 -20.82
CA ASN A 122 -1.51 16.01 -21.08
C ASN A 122 -2.03 16.68 -19.79
N PRO A 123 -1.16 16.92 -18.79
CA PRO A 123 -1.57 17.49 -17.51
C PRO A 123 -2.08 18.93 -17.61
N ASN A 124 -1.87 19.61 -18.75
CA ASN A 124 -2.26 21.01 -18.94
C ASN A 124 -2.53 21.32 -20.43
N PRO A 125 -3.79 21.41 -20.90
CA PRO A 125 -4.08 21.72 -22.30
C PRO A 125 -3.92 23.22 -22.54
N ASN A 126 -2.70 23.77 -22.53
CA ASN A 126 -2.35 25.13 -22.96
C ASN A 126 -3.18 26.28 -22.31
N PRO A 127 -2.60 27.19 -21.50
CA PRO A 127 -3.36 28.27 -20.83
C PRO A 127 -4.11 29.22 -21.79
N ASN A 128 -3.82 29.18 -23.10
CA ASN A 128 -4.52 29.95 -24.14
C ASN A 128 -5.57 29.14 -24.92
N LYS A 129 -5.90 27.92 -24.52
CA LYS A 129 -6.93 27.09 -25.15
C LYS A 129 -8.09 26.88 -24.18
N THR A 130 -9.21 27.56 -24.44
CA THR A 130 -10.48 27.52 -23.69
C THR A 130 -11.22 26.17 -23.80
N THR A 131 -10.54 25.05 -23.63
CA THR A 131 -11.15 23.72 -23.71
C THR A 131 -10.75 22.85 -22.51
N ILE A 132 -11.67 22.80 -21.54
CA ILE A 132 -11.81 21.82 -20.45
C ILE A 132 -10.54 21.65 -19.59
N THR A 133 -10.44 22.43 -18.51
CA THR A 133 -9.62 22.07 -17.34
C THR A 133 -10.00 20.66 -16.91
N SER A 134 -9.05 19.73 -16.99
CA SER A 134 -9.21 18.41 -16.37
C SER A 134 -9.58 18.60 -14.90
N PRO A 135 -10.65 17.97 -14.38
CA PRO A 135 -11.00 18.05 -12.96
C PRO A 135 -9.96 17.36 -12.07
N TYR A 136 -9.04 16.60 -12.68
CA TYR A 136 -8.03 15.82 -11.99
C TYR A 136 -6.76 16.60 -11.71
N LEU A 137 -6.20 16.35 -10.52
CA LEU A 137 -4.91 16.86 -10.09
C LEU A 137 -3.77 16.00 -10.68
N THR A 138 -2.54 16.51 -10.61
CA THR A 138 -1.35 15.82 -11.11
C THR A 138 -0.20 15.91 -10.10
N VAL A 139 0.87 15.16 -10.35
CA VAL A 139 2.04 15.07 -9.49
C VAL A 139 3.30 15.58 -10.21
N PRO A 140 4.36 15.97 -9.48
CA PRO A 140 5.61 16.43 -10.09
C PRO A 140 6.30 15.38 -10.98
N ALA A 141 6.13 14.10 -10.67
CA ALA A 141 6.60 12.96 -11.45
C ALA A 141 5.83 11.69 -11.07
N ASN A 142 5.63 10.76 -12.01
CA ASN A 142 5.11 9.43 -11.71
C ASN A 142 6.22 8.53 -11.12
N LYS A 143 6.46 8.62 -9.81
CA LYS A 143 7.51 7.87 -9.08
C LYS A 143 7.14 7.69 -7.61
N GLY A 144 7.32 6.49 -7.08
CA GLY A 144 6.93 6.10 -5.73
C GLY A 144 5.44 5.76 -5.56
N HIS A 145 4.74 5.39 -6.65
CA HIS A 145 3.31 5.09 -6.65
C HIS A 145 2.46 6.14 -5.90
N GLU A 146 1.54 5.73 -5.02
CA GLU A 146 0.63 6.58 -4.27
C GLU A 146 1.36 7.54 -3.31
N ALA A 147 2.59 7.22 -2.88
CA ALA A 147 3.33 8.04 -1.95
C ALA A 147 3.60 9.45 -2.52
N MET A 148 3.82 9.56 -3.83
CA MET A 148 3.97 10.87 -4.48
C MET A 148 2.71 11.70 -4.42
N VAL A 149 1.55 11.08 -4.64
CA VAL A 149 0.24 11.73 -4.56
C VAL A 149 0.00 12.21 -3.14
N TYR A 150 0.22 11.35 -2.14
CA TYR A 150 -0.06 11.65 -0.75
C TYR A 150 0.83 12.78 -0.23
N LEU A 151 2.14 12.71 -0.51
CA LEU A 151 3.08 13.79 -0.16
C LEU A 151 2.73 15.09 -0.87
N THR A 152 2.37 15.04 -2.16
CA THR A 152 1.99 16.24 -2.93
C THR A 152 0.73 16.89 -2.35
N TYR A 153 -0.32 16.11 -2.10
CA TYR A 153 -1.54 16.59 -1.46
C TYR A 153 -1.25 17.27 -0.11
N ILE A 154 -0.47 16.62 0.76
CA ILE A 154 -0.13 17.16 2.08
C ILE A 154 0.62 18.48 1.94
N ILE A 155 1.62 18.56 1.05
CA ILE A 155 2.45 19.76 0.85
C ILE A 155 1.62 20.94 0.33
N ASP A 156 0.74 20.68 -0.63
CA ASP A 156 -0.02 21.71 -1.35
C ASP A 156 -1.20 22.22 -0.52
N THR A 157 -1.80 21.36 0.30
CA THR A 157 -2.97 21.69 1.14
C THR A 157 -2.63 21.96 2.60
N TYR A 158 -1.35 21.87 3.01
CA TYR A 158 -0.90 22.03 4.40
C TYR A 158 -1.55 23.20 5.19
N PRO A 159 -1.68 24.42 4.63
CA PRO A 159 -2.30 25.54 5.33
C PRO A 159 -3.81 25.38 5.56
N THR A 160 -4.48 24.60 4.71
CA THR A 160 -5.95 24.47 4.60
C THR A 160 -6.44 23.02 4.69
N LEU A 161 -5.68 22.13 5.33
CA LEU A 161 -6.00 20.71 5.49
C LEU A 161 -7.45 20.50 6.00
N PRO A 162 -8.15 19.44 5.57
CA PRO A 162 -9.43 19.02 6.16
C PRO A 162 -9.22 18.52 7.59
N ASP A 163 -10.31 18.32 8.36
CA ASP A 163 -10.18 17.75 9.71
C ASP A 163 -9.62 16.33 9.65
N ILE A 164 -10.04 15.57 8.63
CA ILE A 164 -9.51 14.24 8.31
C ILE A 164 -9.17 14.17 6.82
N ALA A 165 -7.95 13.75 6.50
CA ALA A 165 -7.57 13.32 5.16
C ALA A 165 -7.57 11.78 5.10
N ILE A 166 -8.19 11.22 4.06
CA ILE A 166 -8.33 9.78 3.82
C ILE A 166 -7.58 9.46 2.53
N PHE A 167 -6.53 8.66 2.62
CA PHE A 167 -5.65 8.31 1.51
C PHE A 167 -5.96 6.88 1.05
N MET A 168 -6.30 6.71 -0.24
CA MET A 168 -6.71 5.43 -0.80
C MET A 168 -6.24 5.23 -2.24
N HIS A 169 -6.27 3.98 -2.68
CA HIS A 169 -6.15 3.60 -4.10
C HIS A 169 -7.46 3.85 -4.85
N SER A 170 -7.42 3.81 -6.17
CA SER A 170 -8.54 4.06 -7.07
C SER A 170 -9.54 2.90 -7.19
N HIS A 171 -9.15 1.67 -6.88
CA HIS A 171 -9.97 0.47 -7.08
C HIS A 171 -11.29 0.51 -6.30
N ALA A 172 -12.43 0.24 -6.94
CA ALA A 172 -13.74 0.23 -6.29
C ALA A 172 -13.92 -0.99 -5.37
N THR A 173 -13.46 -2.16 -5.81
CA THR A 173 -13.49 -3.43 -5.06
C THR A 173 -12.15 -4.12 -5.20
N THR A 174 -11.53 -4.52 -4.08
CA THR A 174 -10.14 -5.02 -4.09
C THR A 174 -9.81 -5.82 -2.84
N TRP A 175 -8.91 -6.80 -2.97
CA TRP A 175 -8.46 -7.68 -1.89
C TRP A 175 -7.82 -6.92 -0.70
N HIS A 176 -7.27 -5.74 -0.96
CA HIS A 176 -6.64 -4.93 0.07
C HIS A 176 -7.65 -4.16 0.94
N ASN A 177 -8.94 -4.22 0.63
CA ASN A 177 -10.02 -3.73 1.49
C ASN A 177 -10.56 -4.81 2.43
N ASN A 178 -11.39 -4.37 3.37
CA ASN A 178 -11.92 -5.19 4.46
C ASN A 178 -13.04 -6.15 4.02
N ASP A 179 -13.00 -7.41 4.49
CA ASP A 179 -13.91 -8.49 4.06
C ASP A 179 -15.34 -8.26 4.58
N PHE A 180 -15.50 -7.76 5.81
CA PHE A 180 -16.81 -7.37 6.35
C PHE A 180 -17.41 -6.15 5.64
N LEU A 181 -16.62 -5.41 4.86
CA LEU A 181 -17.07 -4.30 4.02
C LEU A 181 -17.13 -4.70 2.55
N SER A 182 -17.27 -6.01 2.27
CA SER A 182 -17.35 -6.59 0.93
C SER A 182 -16.22 -6.14 0.00
N SER A 183 -15.04 -5.91 0.57
CA SER A 183 -13.86 -5.42 -0.15
C SER A 183 -14.08 -4.09 -0.88
N SER A 184 -15.11 -3.31 -0.50
CA SER A 184 -15.54 -2.09 -1.19
C SER A 184 -14.87 -0.84 -0.63
N SER A 185 -14.29 -0.03 -1.53
CA SER A 185 -13.69 1.26 -1.16
C SER A 185 -14.75 2.27 -0.74
N ALA A 186 -15.90 2.28 -1.41
CA ALA A 186 -17.02 3.15 -1.05
C ALA A 186 -17.54 2.84 0.37
N LEU A 187 -17.76 1.55 0.70
CA LEU A 187 -18.19 1.18 2.05
C LEU A 187 -17.11 1.44 3.10
N THR A 188 -15.83 1.29 2.74
CA THR A 188 -14.70 1.64 3.61
C THR A 188 -14.76 3.11 4.02
N VAL A 189 -14.91 4.03 3.06
CA VAL A 189 -15.00 5.46 3.39
C VAL A 189 -16.31 5.82 4.08
N GLN A 190 -17.44 5.27 3.62
CA GLN A 190 -18.76 5.57 4.16
C GLN A 190 -18.88 5.15 5.64
N ARG A 191 -18.35 3.97 5.99
CA ARG A 191 -18.45 3.42 7.34
C ARG A 191 -17.32 3.86 8.27
N LEU A 192 -16.28 4.51 7.76
CA LEU A 192 -15.16 4.98 8.59
C LEU A 192 -15.66 5.96 9.67
N ARG A 193 -15.58 5.53 10.93
CA ARG A 193 -15.97 6.32 12.10
C ARG A 193 -14.97 7.44 12.32
N SER A 194 -15.41 8.67 12.05
CA SER A 194 -14.57 9.86 12.22
C SER A 194 -14.09 10.05 13.67
N ALA A 195 -14.91 9.66 14.66
CA ALA A 195 -14.53 9.68 16.07
C ALA A 195 -13.28 8.85 16.36
N LYS A 196 -13.16 7.65 15.78
CA LYS A 196 -11.98 6.78 15.89
C LYS A 196 -10.73 7.46 15.33
N VAL A 197 -10.83 8.04 14.13
CA VAL A 197 -9.69 8.72 13.49
C VAL A 197 -9.29 9.96 14.27
N LEU A 198 -10.25 10.75 14.76
CA LEU A 198 -10.00 11.95 15.56
C LEU A 198 -9.28 11.62 16.88
N ARG A 199 -9.73 10.56 17.55
CA ARG A 199 -9.17 10.13 18.84
C ARG A 199 -7.74 9.62 18.70
N ASP A 200 -7.47 8.80 17.68
CA ASP A 200 -6.17 8.14 17.53
C ASP A 200 -5.16 8.99 16.73
N GLY A 201 -5.68 9.91 15.91
CA GLY A 201 -4.90 10.80 15.06
C GLY A 201 -4.45 10.17 13.74
N TYR A 202 -4.31 8.84 13.70
CA TYR A 202 -3.93 8.02 12.55
C TYR A 202 -4.64 6.67 12.63
N MET A 203 -5.13 6.16 11.50
CA MET A 203 -5.73 4.84 11.40
C MET A 203 -5.45 4.24 10.02
N ASN A 204 -4.84 3.07 9.98
CA ASN A 204 -4.79 2.25 8.77
C ASN A 204 -6.20 1.76 8.42
N LEU A 205 -6.59 1.87 7.14
CA LEU A 205 -7.94 1.50 6.68
C LEU A 205 -8.10 -0.02 6.51
N ARG A 206 -7.00 -0.77 6.46
CA ARG A 206 -7.02 -2.22 6.43
C ARG A 206 -6.96 -2.75 7.87
N CYS A 207 -7.95 -3.55 8.25
CA CYS A 207 -7.93 -4.24 9.54
C CYS A 207 -7.23 -5.59 9.49
N HIS A 208 -7.11 -6.22 8.31
CA HIS A 208 -6.43 -7.52 8.21
C HIS A 208 -4.93 -7.41 8.40
N HIS A 209 -4.36 -8.22 9.29
CA HIS A 209 -2.92 -8.24 9.59
C HIS A 209 -2.06 -8.72 8.43
N SER A 210 -2.53 -9.71 7.67
CA SER A 210 -1.77 -10.24 6.54
C SER A 210 -2.12 -9.53 5.22
N PRO A 211 -1.11 -9.09 4.44
CA PRO A 211 0.30 -9.01 4.79
C PRO A 211 0.61 -7.76 5.65
N GLY A 212 1.74 -7.78 6.37
CA GLY A 212 2.31 -6.59 7.01
C GLY A 212 2.37 -6.59 8.54
N CYS A 213 1.68 -7.52 9.21
CA CYS A 213 1.63 -7.62 10.67
C CYS A 213 1.57 -9.06 11.18
N PRO A 214 2.05 -9.30 12.42
CA PRO A 214 3.11 -8.54 13.10
C PRO A 214 4.49 -8.88 12.51
N ASP A 215 5.55 -8.26 13.04
CA ASP A 215 6.95 -8.66 12.83
C ASP A 215 7.34 -8.86 11.35
N HIS A 216 7.08 -7.84 10.51
CA HIS A 216 7.08 -7.97 9.05
C HIS A 216 8.39 -7.59 8.34
N ILE A 217 8.94 -6.39 8.57
CA ILE A 217 10.17 -5.94 7.88
C ILE A 217 11.27 -5.75 8.91
N HIS A 218 12.36 -6.51 8.77
CA HIS A 218 13.58 -6.32 9.54
C HIS A 218 14.62 -5.52 8.73
N PRO A 219 14.76 -4.20 8.94
CA PRO A 219 15.63 -3.38 8.09
C PRO A 219 17.11 -3.72 8.30
N VAL A 220 17.80 -4.09 7.22
CA VAL A 220 19.22 -4.42 7.28
C VAL A 220 20.06 -3.16 7.49
N THR A 221 20.96 -3.18 8.47
CA THR A 221 21.91 -2.08 8.69
C THR A 221 22.85 -1.97 7.49
N PRO A 222 23.04 -0.78 6.89
CA PRO A 222 24.01 -0.60 5.82
C PRO A 222 25.43 -0.90 6.33
N THR A 223 25.92 -2.12 6.12
CA THR A 223 27.34 -2.43 6.35
C THR A 223 28.17 -1.81 5.24
N ASN A 224 29.31 -1.20 5.58
CA ASN A 224 30.29 -0.75 4.58
C ASN A 224 30.58 -1.89 3.59
N PRO A 225 30.71 -1.62 2.27
CA PRO A 225 31.10 -2.64 1.32
C PRO A 225 32.51 -3.12 1.68
N GLY A 226 32.60 -4.29 2.33
CA GLY A 226 33.84 -4.89 2.80
C GLY A 226 33.86 -5.40 4.26
N SER A 227 32.81 -5.21 5.06
CA SER A 227 32.75 -5.75 6.42
C SER A 227 31.88 -7.02 6.47
N THR A 228 32.51 -8.20 6.41
CA THR A 228 31.87 -9.51 6.58
C THR A 228 31.64 -9.88 8.06
N THR A 229 31.33 -8.93 8.92
CA THR A 229 30.96 -9.20 10.32
C THR A 229 29.88 -8.20 10.74
N GLY A 230 28.61 -8.58 10.55
CA GLY A 230 27.48 -7.93 11.18
C GLY A 230 27.47 -8.29 12.66
N GLN A 231 28.10 -7.46 13.50
CA GLN A 231 27.94 -7.59 14.94
C GLN A 231 26.82 -6.62 15.35
N GLY A 232 25.58 -7.06 15.20
CA GLY A 232 24.38 -6.42 15.73
C GLY A 232 23.37 -7.51 16.06
N ASP A 233 22.78 -7.45 17.25
CA ASP A 233 21.91 -8.46 17.90
C ASP A 233 20.60 -8.83 17.14
N SER A 234 20.50 -8.58 15.83
CA SER A 234 19.41 -9.07 14.99
C SER A 234 19.72 -10.50 14.52
N ASP A 235 18.76 -11.41 14.65
CA ASP A 235 18.86 -12.80 14.18
C ASP A 235 19.10 -12.78 12.65
N GLU A 236 20.36 -12.99 12.22
CA GLU A 236 20.80 -12.79 10.83
C GLU A 236 19.94 -13.58 9.83
N THR A 237 19.35 -14.69 10.26
CA THR A 237 18.46 -15.55 9.49
C THR A 237 17.17 -14.86 9.06
N GLU A 238 16.52 -14.09 9.94
CA GLU A 238 15.23 -13.45 9.66
C GLU A 238 15.39 -12.35 8.60
N SER A 239 16.44 -11.53 8.72
CA SER A 239 16.73 -10.46 7.77
C SER A 239 17.06 -10.97 6.35
N GLN A 240 17.64 -12.17 6.26
CA GLN A 240 17.98 -12.79 4.98
C GLN A 240 16.78 -13.47 4.31
N ASP A 241 15.90 -14.08 5.10
CA ASP A 241 14.62 -14.64 4.61
C ASP A 241 13.65 -13.53 4.16
N ASP A 242 13.62 -12.40 4.86
CA ASP A 242 12.85 -11.21 4.47
C ASP A 242 13.32 -10.66 3.13
N ALA A 243 14.63 -10.55 2.89
CA ALA A 243 15.14 -10.01 1.62
C ALA A 243 14.71 -10.82 0.40
N LEU A 244 14.40 -12.12 0.58
CA LEU A 244 13.93 -13.01 -0.48
C LEU A 244 12.42 -12.86 -0.74
N ASN A 245 11.62 -12.54 0.27
CA ASN A 245 10.15 -12.57 0.20
C ASN A 245 9.51 -11.17 0.28
N ILE A 246 10.24 -10.19 0.80
CA ILE A 246 9.83 -8.81 1.10
C ILE A 246 10.90 -7.87 0.53
N PRO A 247 10.88 -7.57 -0.78
CA PRO A 247 11.95 -6.85 -1.47
C PRO A 247 12.40 -5.52 -0.82
N GLU A 248 11.47 -4.79 -0.19
CA GLU A 248 11.72 -3.53 0.50
C GLU A 248 12.58 -3.69 1.75
N SER A 249 12.58 -4.85 2.43
CA SER A 249 13.41 -5.11 3.60
C SER A 249 14.91 -4.90 3.28
N ALA A 250 15.34 -5.33 2.09
CA ALA A 250 16.70 -5.24 1.60
C ALA A 250 17.19 -3.78 1.41
N VAL A 251 16.27 -2.82 1.25
CA VAL A 251 16.62 -1.40 1.06
C VAL A 251 16.15 -0.50 2.20
N MET A 252 15.29 -1.00 3.10
CA MET A 252 14.63 -0.22 4.14
C MET A 252 15.64 0.44 5.08
N GLY A 253 16.68 -0.27 5.52
CA GLY A 253 17.67 0.31 6.43
C GLY A 253 18.45 1.47 5.81
N HIS A 254 18.85 1.35 4.54
CA HIS A 254 19.48 2.47 3.83
C HIS A 254 18.50 3.64 3.63
N ALA A 255 17.27 3.36 3.18
CA ALA A 255 16.23 4.39 3.05
C ALA A 255 15.95 5.10 4.38
N TRP A 256 15.91 4.35 5.48
CA TRP A 256 15.72 4.86 6.84
C TRP A 256 16.80 5.86 7.23
N THR A 257 18.08 5.54 7.02
CA THR A 257 19.18 6.48 7.36
C THR A 257 19.12 7.78 6.57
N GLN A 258 18.58 7.76 5.35
CA GLN A 258 18.41 8.96 4.52
C GLN A 258 17.19 9.77 4.94
N LEU A 259 16.09 9.09 5.26
CA LEU A 259 14.83 9.72 5.64
C LEU A 259 14.90 10.23 7.07
N PHE A 260 15.42 9.46 8.03
CA PHE A 260 15.48 9.72 9.47
C PHE A 260 16.92 9.68 10.02
N PRO A 261 17.80 10.62 9.59
CA PRO A 261 19.24 10.54 9.85
C PRO A 261 19.66 10.63 11.33
N THR A 262 18.75 11.05 12.20
CA THR A 262 18.98 11.16 13.65
C THR A 262 18.26 10.09 14.47
N THR A 263 17.58 9.14 13.80
CA THR A 263 16.85 8.07 14.45
C THR A 263 17.57 6.74 14.19
N PRO A 264 17.81 5.91 15.23
CA PRO A 264 18.30 4.55 15.02
C PRO A 264 17.45 3.77 14.03
N ILE A 265 18.05 2.84 13.31
CA ILE A 265 17.30 1.90 12.47
C ILE A 265 16.46 1.02 13.41
N PRO A 266 15.14 0.89 13.19
CA PRO A 266 14.27 0.11 14.05
C PRO A 266 14.57 -1.38 13.87
N ARG A 267 14.30 -2.17 14.92
CA ARG A 267 14.45 -3.64 14.83
C ARG A 267 13.50 -4.19 13.76
N VAL A 268 12.27 -3.71 13.77
CA VAL A 268 11.21 -4.17 12.89
C VAL A 268 10.27 -3.02 12.53
N LEU A 269 9.69 -3.07 11.34
CA LEU A 269 8.61 -2.21 10.91
C LEU A 269 7.41 -3.07 10.54
N SER A 270 6.23 -2.72 11.04
CA SER A 270 5.02 -3.50 10.77
C SER A 270 3.78 -2.63 10.79
N GLN A 271 2.89 -2.87 9.83
CA GLN A 271 1.51 -2.39 9.82
C GLN A 271 0.73 -3.16 8.76
N PRO A 272 -0.62 -3.22 8.81
CA PRO A 272 -1.39 -3.75 7.69
C PRO A 272 -0.97 -3.08 6.37
N CYS A 273 -0.80 -3.87 5.32
CA CYS A 273 -0.26 -3.40 4.05
C CYS A 273 -1.06 -2.27 3.39
N CYS A 274 -0.52 -1.87 2.25
CA CYS A 274 -1.23 -1.29 1.13
C CYS A 274 -1.51 0.21 1.25
N ALA A 275 -0.82 0.91 2.16
CA ALA A 275 -0.76 2.37 2.23
C ALA A 275 -2.12 3.11 2.25
N GLN A 276 -3.22 2.46 2.64
CA GLN A 276 -4.51 3.13 2.78
C GLN A 276 -4.73 3.53 4.24
N PHE A 277 -4.85 4.81 4.52
CA PHE A 277 -4.97 5.31 5.91
C PHE A 277 -5.79 6.60 5.99
N ALA A 278 -6.34 6.88 7.16
CA ALA A 278 -6.92 8.15 7.52
C ALA A 278 -6.10 8.83 8.61
N VAL A 279 -5.94 10.14 8.50
CA VAL A 279 -5.12 10.92 9.43
C VAL A 279 -5.75 12.28 9.67
N THR A 280 -5.64 12.76 10.90
CA THR A 280 -6.21 14.05 11.30
C THR A 280 -5.35 15.23 10.85
N ARG A 281 -5.97 16.40 10.71
CA ARG A 281 -5.24 17.67 10.54
C ARG A 281 -4.15 17.85 11.57
N ALA A 282 -4.49 17.63 12.84
CA ALA A 282 -3.61 17.83 13.97
C ALA A 282 -2.38 16.92 13.85
N ARG A 283 -2.60 15.66 13.44
CA ARG A 283 -1.50 14.71 13.24
C ARG A 283 -0.63 15.08 12.05
N ILE A 284 -1.20 15.44 10.91
CA ILE A 284 -0.39 15.94 9.77
C ILE A 284 0.46 17.14 10.20
N ARG A 285 -0.13 18.09 10.95
CA ARG A 285 0.55 19.31 11.40
C ARG A 285 1.58 19.10 12.52
N SER A 286 1.60 17.94 13.17
CA SER A 286 2.63 17.60 14.15
C SER A 286 4.01 17.42 13.51
N VAL A 287 4.05 17.17 12.19
CA VAL A 287 5.25 17.10 11.38
C VAL A 287 5.35 18.38 10.55
N PRO A 288 6.45 19.17 10.62
CA PRO A 288 6.58 20.40 9.84
C PRO A 288 6.43 20.17 8.33
N ARG A 289 5.86 21.14 7.61
CA ARG A 289 5.63 21.06 6.16
C ARG A 289 6.91 20.72 5.39
N GLU A 290 8.02 21.31 5.80
CA GLU A 290 9.36 21.16 5.20
C GLU A 290 9.83 19.70 5.24
N ARG A 291 9.35 18.93 6.22
CA ARG A 291 9.68 17.52 6.34
C ARG A 291 9.00 16.69 5.25
N TYR A 292 7.73 16.96 4.94
CA TYR A 292 7.06 16.34 3.78
C TYR A 292 7.71 16.73 2.47
N VAL A 293 8.20 17.97 2.35
CA VAL A 293 8.97 18.41 1.17
C VAL A 293 10.25 17.57 1.06
N ALA A 294 11.01 17.40 2.15
CA ALA A 294 12.21 16.56 2.15
C ALA A 294 11.91 15.08 1.81
N PHE A 295 10.80 14.54 2.31
CA PHE A 295 10.32 13.20 1.97
C PHE A 295 10.02 13.05 0.48
N ARG A 296 9.30 14.01 -0.11
CA ARG A 296 9.01 14.02 -1.55
C ARG A 296 10.28 14.19 -2.37
N GLU A 297 11.22 15.02 -1.92
CA GLU A 297 12.52 15.17 -2.57
C GLU A 297 13.35 13.89 -2.54
N TRP A 298 13.36 13.16 -1.42
CA TRP A 298 13.99 11.83 -1.36
C TRP A 298 13.36 10.90 -2.40
N LEU A 299 12.03 10.88 -2.47
CA LEU A 299 11.29 10.05 -3.42
C LEU A 299 11.62 10.41 -4.88
N LEU A 300 11.79 11.69 -5.20
CA LEU A 300 12.19 12.14 -6.54
C LEU A 300 13.65 11.79 -6.88
N LYS A 301 14.56 11.87 -5.90
CA LYS A 301 16.02 11.77 -6.10
C LYS A 301 16.57 10.36 -5.94
N THR A 302 15.86 9.46 -5.26
CA THR A 302 16.34 8.11 -4.99
C THR A 302 16.54 7.30 -6.28
N ALA A 303 17.62 6.52 -6.31
CA ALA A 303 17.93 5.61 -7.41
C ALA A 303 17.07 4.33 -7.39
N LEU A 304 16.32 4.09 -6.30
CA LEU A 304 15.34 3.01 -6.23
C LEU A 304 14.30 3.19 -7.33
N ASP A 305 13.85 2.08 -7.92
CA ASP A 305 12.76 2.12 -8.90
C ASP A 305 11.43 2.54 -8.24
N ASP A 306 10.44 2.81 -9.08
CA ASP A 306 9.12 3.27 -8.67
C ASP A 306 8.46 2.30 -7.67
N ARG A 307 8.47 1.00 -7.96
CA ARG A 307 7.86 -0.04 -7.13
C ARG A 307 8.51 -0.11 -5.76
N LEU A 308 9.83 -0.23 -5.70
CA LEU A 308 10.56 -0.44 -4.46
C LEU A 308 10.54 0.81 -3.58
N SER A 309 10.65 2.01 -4.17
CA SER A 309 10.52 3.26 -3.42
C SER A 309 9.09 3.50 -2.90
N GLY A 310 8.06 3.05 -3.62
CA GLY A 310 6.68 3.01 -3.14
C GLY A 310 6.50 2.07 -1.95
N ARG A 311 7.01 0.84 -2.04
CA ARG A 311 6.93 -0.15 -0.93
C ARG A 311 7.70 0.28 0.32
N VAL A 312 8.78 1.05 0.18
CA VAL A 312 9.41 1.69 1.35
C VAL A 312 8.40 2.61 2.05
N TRP A 313 7.70 3.47 1.31
CA TRP A 313 6.71 4.39 1.90
C TRP A 313 5.50 3.68 2.49
N GLU A 314 5.08 2.57 1.91
CA GLU A 314 4.00 1.72 2.42
C GLU A 314 4.19 1.37 3.90
N TYR A 315 5.43 1.17 4.35
CA TYR A 315 5.78 0.82 5.74
C TYR A 315 6.47 1.93 6.54
N LEU A 316 6.28 3.20 6.13
CA LEU A 316 6.74 4.37 6.91
C LEU A 316 5.59 5.25 7.42
N TRP A 317 4.37 5.10 6.92
CA TRP A 317 3.25 5.95 7.32
C TRP A 317 2.89 5.80 8.80
N GLN A 318 2.95 4.60 9.36
CA GLN A 318 2.75 4.33 10.78
C GLN A 318 3.83 4.99 11.65
N TYR A 319 5.06 5.08 11.16
CA TYR A 319 6.11 5.78 11.88
C TYR A 319 5.91 7.30 11.81
N VAL A 320 5.61 7.85 10.62
CA VAL A 320 5.40 9.29 10.42
C VAL A 320 4.18 9.82 11.18
N PHE A 321 3.07 9.07 11.19
CA PHE A 321 1.80 9.54 11.76
C PHE A 321 1.38 8.84 13.05
N GLY A 322 1.71 7.55 13.21
CA GLY A 322 1.46 6.81 14.45
C GLY A 322 2.56 7.01 15.50
N GLY A 323 3.77 7.40 15.07
CA GLY A 323 4.92 7.57 15.96
C GLY A 323 5.47 6.24 16.50
N VAL A 324 5.11 5.12 15.87
CA VAL A 324 5.46 3.76 16.29
C VAL A 324 6.09 3.00 15.12
N GLU A 325 6.97 2.05 15.44
CA GLU A 325 7.63 1.19 14.45
C GLU A 325 6.70 0.05 14.00
N GLU A 326 5.93 -0.49 14.96
CA GLU A 326 4.91 -1.51 14.76
C GLU A 326 3.51 -0.96 15.09
N TYR A 327 2.60 -0.99 14.12
CA TYR A 327 1.20 -0.61 14.26
C TYR A 327 0.30 -1.77 13.80
N CYS A 328 0.06 -2.72 14.70
CA CYS A 328 -0.73 -3.92 14.42
C CYS A 328 -1.91 -4.04 15.41
N PRO A 329 -2.94 -3.16 15.30
CA PRO A 329 -4.08 -3.18 16.21
C PRO A 329 -4.86 -4.50 16.07
N ASP A 330 -5.47 -4.98 17.15
CA ASP A 330 -6.38 -6.14 17.13
C ASP A 330 -7.43 -5.99 16.02
N GLU A 331 -7.53 -7.00 15.14
CA GLU A 331 -8.33 -6.91 13.92
C GLU A 331 -9.82 -6.67 14.24
N TYR A 332 -10.36 -7.35 15.26
CA TYR A 332 -11.73 -7.17 15.73
C TYR A 332 -11.98 -5.73 16.21
N SER A 333 -11.08 -5.20 17.03
CA SER A 333 -11.17 -3.83 17.55
C SER A 333 -11.07 -2.79 16.43
N CYS A 334 -10.21 -3.02 15.43
CA CYS A 334 -10.15 -2.21 14.22
C CYS A 334 -11.50 -2.17 13.48
N TYR A 335 -12.13 -3.33 13.28
CA TYR A 335 -13.44 -3.44 12.65
C TYR A 335 -14.56 -2.74 13.43
N CYS A 336 -14.63 -2.99 14.73
CA CYS A 336 -15.70 -2.47 15.56
C CYS A 336 -15.58 -0.96 15.78
N GLU A 337 -14.42 -0.48 16.22
CA GLU A 337 -14.23 0.93 16.50
C GLU A 337 -14.09 1.76 15.21
N GLY A 338 -13.47 1.20 14.18
CA GLY A 338 -13.21 1.88 12.92
C GLY A 338 -14.41 1.94 11.98
N TYR A 339 -15.24 0.89 11.97
CA TYR A 339 -16.30 0.72 10.96
C TYR A 339 -17.68 0.36 11.52
N GLY A 340 -17.80 0.25 12.85
CA GLY A 340 -19.03 -0.18 13.50
C GLY A 340 -19.40 -1.64 13.20
N VAL A 341 -18.44 -2.46 12.75
CA VAL A 341 -18.61 -3.90 12.57
C VAL A 341 -18.31 -4.56 13.91
N CYS A 342 -19.30 -4.54 14.79
CA CYS A 342 -19.21 -5.04 16.17
C CYS A 342 -20.11 -6.27 16.35
N PHE A 343 -19.72 -7.14 17.28
CA PHE A 343 -20.45 -8.36 17.63
C PHE A 343 -20.76 -8.41 19.14
N GLY A 344 -21.05 -7.26 19.78
CA GLY A 344 -21.45 -7.19 21.19
C GLY A 344 -20.41 -7.73 22.20
N GLY A 345 -19.13 -7.74 21.84
CA GLY A 345 -18.04 -8.34 22.63
C GLY A 345 -17.87 -9.84 22.43
N ASP A 346 -18.75 -10.50 21.67
CA ASP A 346 -18.58 -11.87 21.24
C ASP A 346 -17.61 -11.92 20.05
N ARG A 347 -16.40 -12.44 20.30
CA ARG A 347 -15.39 -12.62 19.26
C ARG A 347 -15.60 -13.92 18.47
N GLU A 348 -16.49 -14.81 18.90
CA GLU A 348 -16.69 -16.11 18.24
C GLU A 348 -17.24 -15.96 16.84
N GLU A 349 -18.23 -15.08 16.62
CA GLU A 349 -18.77 -14.85 15.28
C GLU A 349 -17.73 -14.21 14.34
N TYR A 350 -16.85 -13.35 14.86
CA TYR A 350 -15.72 -12.82 14.10
C TYR A 350 -14.77 -13.94 13.65
N PHE A 351 -14.33 -14.80 14.57
CA PHE A 351 -13.44 -15.92 14.23
C PHE A 351 -14.13 -16.93 13.32
N ARG A 352 -15.42 -17.20 13.54
CA ARG A 352 -16.22 -18.08 12.69
C ARG A 352 -16.27 -17.55 11.26
N PHE A 353 -16.49 -16.24 11.07
CA PHE A 353 -16.45 -15.64 9.74
C PHE A 353 -15.13 -15.91 9.01
N PHE A 354 -13.99 -15.65 9.66
CA PHE A 354 -12.69 -15.84 9.02
C PHE A 354 -12.33 -17.31 8.78
N ASN A 355 -12.79 -18.22 9.65
CA ASN A 355 -12.68 -19.66 9.42
C ASN A 355 -13.47 -20.10 8.18
N LEU A 356 -14.73 -19.64 8.04
CA LEU A 356 -15.55 -19.93 6.86
C LEU A 356 -14.93 -19.33 5.60
N ARG A 357 -14.44 -18.09 5.67
CA ARG A 357 -13.75 -17.40 4.59
C ARG A 357 -12.49 -18.13 4.14
N GLY A 358 -11.72 -18.69 5.07
CA GLY A 358 -10.57 -19.55 4.77
C GLY A 358 -10.98 -20.77 3.94
N LYS A 359 -11.98 -21.52 4.42
CA LYS A 359 -12.53 -22.69 3.72
C LYS A 359 -13.08 -22.34 2.34
N SER A 360 -13.82 -21.24 2.22
CA SER A 360 -14.34 -20.78 0.92
C SER A 360 -13.23 -20.53 -0.09
N ARG A 361 -12.07 -20.01 0.34
CA ARG A 361 -10.92 -19.78 -0.54
C ARG A 361 -10.22 -21.08 -0.94
N GLU A 362 -10.10 -22.03 -0.02
CA GLU A 362 -9.55 -23.36 -0.31
C GLU A 362 -10.41 -24.08 -1.35
N ILE A 363 -11.73 -24.09 -1.16
CA ILE A 363 -12.69 -24.68 -2.09
C ILE A 363 -12.64 -23.98 -3.45
N GLN A 364 -12.59 -22.65 -3.47
CA GLN A 364 -12.47 -21.88 -4.71
C GLN A 364 -11.20 -22.26 -5.49
N ALA A 365 -10.06 -22.38 -4.80
CA ALA A 365 -8.80 -22.80 -5.42
C ALA A 365 -8.85 -24.25 -5.94
N GLU A 366 -9.53 -25.17 -5.23
CA GLU A 366 -9.75 -26.54 -5.71
C GLU A 366 -10.62 -26.55 -6.97
N ILE A 367 -11.71 -25.78 -7.00
CA ILE A 367 -12.59 -25.63 -8.16
C ILE A 367 -11.79 -25.13 -9.38
N GLU A 368 -10.96 -24.09 -9.20
CA GLU A 368 -10.12 -23.54 -10.26
C GLU A 368 -9.16 -24.60 -10.80
N LYS A 369 -8.46 -25.31 -9.91
CA LYS A 369 -7.53 -26.38 -10.28
C LYS A 369 -8.22 -27.54 -11.03
N LEU A 370 -9.42 -27.93 -10.63
CA LEU A 370 -10.19 -28.98 -11.31
C LEU A 370 -10.66 -28.53 -12.70
N LYS A 371 -11.09 -27.27 -12.83
CA LYS A 371 -11.49 -26.68 -14.11
C LYS A 371 -10.32 -26.58 -15.09
N GLU A 372 -9.12 -26.25 -14.61
CA GLU A 372 -7.91 -26.17 -15.45
C GLU A 372 -7.42 -27.54 -15.95
N ASN A 373 -7.62 -28.61 -15.18
CA ASN A 373 -7.09 -29.95 -15.51
C ASN A 373 -7.92 -30.75 -16.53
N GLY A 374 -9.02 -30.20 -17.07
CA GLY A 374 -9.68 -30.78 -18.24
C GLY A 374 -10.60 -31.98 -17.97
N GLY A 375 -11.57 -31.81 -17.07
CA GLY A 375 -12.96 -32.23 -17.22
C GLY A 375 -13.28 -33.65 -17.70
N GLY A 376 -12.98 -34.66 -16.89
CA GLY A 376 -13.78 -35.90 -16.90
C GLY A 376 -15.20 -35.66 -16.35
N ASN A 377 -16.14 -36.57 -16.63
CA ASN A 377 -17.51 -36.48 -16.09
C ASN A 377 -17.52 -36.54 -14.53
N GLU A 378 -16.51 -37.19 -13.95
CA GLU A 378 -16.27 -37.23 -12.51
C GLU A 378 -15.82 -35.87 -11.95
N ASP A 379 -14.97 -35.14 -12.68
CA ASP A 379 -14.53 -33.79 -12.29
C ASP A 379 -15.71 -32.80 -12.32
N GLY A 380 -16.64 -32.96 -13.28
CA GLY A 380 -17.85 -32.15 -13.34
C GLY A 380 -18.78 -32.38 -12.14
N GLY A 381 -18.94 -33.63 -11.69
CA GLY A 381 -19.71 -33.97 -10.50
C GLY A 381 -19.10 -33.37 -9.22
N ARG A 382 -17.78 -33.52 -9.07
CA ARG A 382 -16.99 -32.97 -7.95
C ARG A 382 -17.05 -31.44 -7.91
N VAL A 383 -16.87 -30.76 -9.04
CA VAL A 383 -16.98 -29.29 -9.14
C VAL A 383 -18.36 -28.81 -8.70
N GLY A 384 -19.43 -29.47 -9.16
CA GLY A 384 -20.79 -29.11 -8.75
C GLY A 384 -21.10 -29.35 -7.27
N GLU A 385 -20.41 -30.29 -6.61
CA GLU A 385 -20.49 -30.48 -5.15
C GLU A 385 -19.77 -29.34 -4.40
N LEU A 386 -18.54 -29.03 -4.81
CA LEU A 386 -17.75 -27.93 -4.25
C LEU A 386 -18.42 -26.56 -4.44
N GLU A 387 -19.06 -26.31 -5.58
CA GLU A 387 -19.80 -25.07 -5.83
C GLU A 387 -21.00 -24.93 -4.87
N ARG A 388 -21.74 -26.00 -4.59
CA ARG A 388 -22.83 -25.98 -3.59
C ARG A 388 -22.32 -25.79 -2.17
N GLU A 389 -21.20 -26.41 -1.83
CA GLU A 389 -20.56 -26.19 -0.53
C GLU A 389 -20.13 -24.73 -0.37
N LEU A 390 -19.50 -24.16 -1.40
CA LEU A 390 -19.09 -22.76 -1.43
C LEU A 390 -20.29 -21.81 -1.26
N GLU A 391 -21.39 -22.06 -1.96
CA GLU A 391 -22.64 -21.31 -1.80
C GLU A 391 -23.16 -21.34 -0.36
N GLY A 392 -23.12 -22.52 0.29
CA GLY A 392 -23.48 -22.67 1.70
C GLY A 392 -22.60 -21.84 2.63
N LEU A 393 -21.28 -21.90 2.45
CA LEU A 393 -20.33 -21.12 3.24
C LEU A 393 -20.51 -19.60 3.05
N VAL A 394 -20.76 -19.17 1.80
CA VAL A 394 -21.03 -17.75 1.49
C VAL A 394 -22.31 -17.29 2.19
N LYS A 395 -23.37 -18.11 2.17
CA LYS A 395 -24.61 -17.79 2.88
C LYS A 395 -24.37 -17.63 4.38
N ASP A 396 -23.67 -18.56 5.02
CA ASP A 396 -23.34 -18.48 6.44
C ASP A 396 -22.53 -17.21 6.77
N MET A 397 -21.57 -16.84 5.92
CA MET A 397 -20.79 -15.60 6.07
C MET A 397 -21.66 -14.35 5.97
N GLU A 398 -22.63 -14.31 5.05
CA GLU A 398 -23.57 -13.18 4.94
C GLU A 398 -24.53 -13.12 6.14
N GLU A 399 -24.94 -14.25 6.71
CA GLU A 399 -25.72 -14.29 7.95
C GLU A 399 -24.91 -13.72 9.13
N ILE A 400 -23.61 -14.02 9.22
CA ILE A 400 -22.73 -13.43 10.24
C ILE A 400 -22.59 -11.92 10.02
N LYS A 401 -22.31 -11.48 8.78
CA LYS A 401 -22.25 -10.05 8.43
C LYS A 401 -23.52 -9.30 8.82
N ALA A 402 -24.70 -9.89 8.59
CA ALA A 402 -25.99 -9.29 8.91
C ALA A 402 -26.21 -9.09 10.42
N LYS A 403 -25.56 -9.89 11.27
CA LYS A 403 -25.56 -9.69 12.73
C LYS A 403 -24.60 -8.59 13.18
N SER A 404 -23.68 -8.16 12.33
CA SER A 404 -22.71 -7.12 12.68
C SER A 404 -23.38 -5.75 12.74
N GLY A 405 -23.15 -5.02 13.83
CA GLY A 405 -23.79 -3.74 14.10
C GLY A 405 -24.37 -3.70 15.51
N GLY A 406 -24.24 -2.55 16.17
CA GLY A 406 -24.53 -2.44 17.60
C GLY A 406 -23.26 -2.35 18.41
N GLY A 407 -22.89 -1.10 18.70
CA GLY A 407 -21.83 -0.66 19.59
C GLY A 407 -22.08 0.80 19.85
#